data_AF-R4W9I9-F1
#
_entry.id   AF-R4W9I9-F1
#
_cell.length_a   1.000
_cell.length_b   1.000
_cell.length_c   1.000
_cell.angle_alpha   90.00
_cell.angle_beta   90.00
_cell.angle_gamma   90.00
#
_symmetry.space_group_name_H-M   'P 1'
#
loop_
_entity.id
_entity.type
_entity.pdbx_description
1 polymer ?
#
loop_
_entity_poly.entity_id
_entity_poly.type
_entity_poly.pdbx_seq_one_letter_code
_entity_poly.pdbx_strand_id
1 'polypeptide(L)' 'MPKVACPECDRQIAMHELEANTVTESGGFSTSYRCPYCRGSIEDVADHLA' A
#
# COMPACT_ATOMS: atom_id res chain seq x y z
N MET A 1 3.11 -3.48 15.67
CA MET A 1 3.16 -3.85 14.24
C MET A 1 2.56 -2.69 13.48
N PRO A 2 3.27 -2.09 12.50
CA PRO A 2 2.75 -0.97 11.74
C PRO A 2 1.47 -1.38 10.98
N LYS A 3 0.44 -0.55 11.10
CA LYS A 3 -0.82 -0.69 10.37
C LYS A 3 -0.94 0.47 9.40
N VAL A 4 -1.45 0.18 8.21
CA VAL A 4 -1.69 1.16 7.16
C VAL A 4 -3.18 1.32 7.00
N ALA A 5 -3.65 2.57 7.00
CA ALA A 5 -5.03 2.88 6.66
C ALA A 5 -5.19 2.92 5.14
N CYS A 6 -6.12 2.15 4.60
CA CYS A 6 -6.42 2.23 3.17
C CYS A 6 -7.24 3.49 2.87
N PRO A 7 -6.79 4.39 1.97
CA PRO A 7 -7.50 5.63 1.64
C PRO A 7 -8.85 5.38 0.95
N GLU A 8 -9.03 4.22 0.32
CA GLU A 8 -10.24 3.89 -0.45
C GLU A 8 -11.37 3.29 0.41
N CYS A 9 -11.04 2.53 1.45
CA CYS A 9 -12.03 1.82 2.27
C CYS A 9 -11.89 2.05 3.78
N ASP A 10 -10.98 2.94 4.18
CA ASP A 10 -10.68 3.34 5.56
C ASP A 10 -10.32 2.17 6.50
N ARG A 11 -9.97 1.01 5.92
CA ARG A 11 -9.60 -0.17 6.69
C ARG A 11 -8.15 -0.09 7.15
N GLN A 12 -7.92 -0.45 8.41
CA GLN A 12 -6.59 -0.71 8.94
C GLN A 12 -6.14 -2.11 8.51
N ILE A 13 -5.03 -2.16 7.78
CA ILE A 13 -4.42 -3.39 7.26
C ILE A 13 -3.01 -3.49 7.84
N ALA A 14 -2.58 -4.68 8.25
CA ALA A 14 -1.21 -4.81 8.70
C ALA A 14 -0.26 -4.65 7.51
N MET A 15 0.85 -3.93 7.69
CA MET A 15 1.79 -3.66 6.59
C MET A 15 2.32 -4.93 5.91
N HIS A 16 2.42 -6.05 6.64
CA HIS A 16 2.86 -7.34 6.10
C HIS A 16 1.77 -8.13 5.36
N GLU A 17 0.51 -7.70 5.45
CA GLU A 17 -0.63 -8.26 4.70
C GLU A 17 -0.86 -7.51 3.37
N LEU A 18 -0.22 -6.36 3.19
CA LEU A 18 -0.31 -5.61 1.93
C LEU A 18 0.48 -6.31 0.83
N GLU A 19 -0.14 -6.46 -0.34
CA GLU A 19 0.54 -6.95 -1.52
C GLU A 19 1.42 -5.84 -2.11
N ALA A 20 2.73 -5.97 -1.96
CA ALA A 20 3.70 -5.06 -2.56
C ALA A 20 3.87 -5.38 -4.05
N ASN A 21 3.54 -4.41 -4.91
CA ASN A 21 3.77 -4.47 -6.35
C ASN A 21 4.89 -3.49 -6.69
N THR A 22 6.07 -4.03 -6.99
CA THR A 22 7.18 -3.22 -7.50
C THR A 22 7.16 -3.25 -9.03
N VAL A 23 6.99 -2.08 -9.63
CA VAL A 23 7.00 -1.90 -11.08
C VAL A 23 8.29 -1.17 -11.47
N THR A 24 9.00 -1.74 -12.44
CA THR A 24 10.17 -1.09 -13.04
C THR A 24 9.71 -0.11 -14.09
N GLU A 25 9.98 1.17 -13.88
CA GLU A 25 9.63 2.26 -14.81
C GLU A 25 10.91 2.80 -15.46
N SER A 26 10.77 3.50 -16.59
CA SER A 26 11.90 3.97 -17.40
C SER A 26 12.88 4.90 -16.65
N GLY A 27 12.50 5.41 -15.47
CA GLY A 27 13.31 6.26 -14.61
C GLY A 27 13.62 5.69 -13.21
N GLY A 28 13.21 4.46 -12.87
CA GLY A 28 13.42 3.90 -11.54
C GLY A 28 12.52 2.71 -11.18
N PHE A 29 12.38 2.47 -9.88
CA PHE A 29 11.49 1.45 -9.33
C PHE A 29 10.42 2.14 -8.50
N SER A 30 9.16 1.94 -8.86
CA SER A 30 8.01 2.39 -8.06
C SER A 30 7.43 1.20 -7.33
N THR A 31 7.25 1.33 -6.03
CA THR A 31 6.61 0.29 -5.21
C THR A 31 5.23 0.79 -4.79
N SER A 32 4.19 0.19 -5.33
CA SER A 32 2.81 0.46 -4.93
C SER A 32 2.28 -0.71 -4.13
N TYR A 33 1.53 -0.43 -3.07
CA TYR A 33 0.90 -1.45 -2.25
C TYR A 33 -0.58 -1.59 -2.63
N ARG A 34 -1.14 -2.79 -2.52
CA ARG A 34 -2.57 -3.01 -2.75
C ARG A 34 -3.29 -3.46 -1.49
N CYS A 35 -4.46 -2.87 -1.28
CA CYS A 35 -5.39 -3.31 -0.24
C CYS A 35 -6.00 -4.67 -0.63
N PRO A 36 -5.90 -5.70 0.22
CA PRO A 36 -6.46 -7.02 -0.09
C PRO A 36 -8.00 -7.05 -0.09
N TYR A 37 -8.66 -6.05 0.50
CA TYR A 37 -10.11 -6.00 0.62
C TYR A 37 -10.78 -5.27 -0.55
N CYS A 38 -10.37 -4.03 -0.82
CA CYS A 38 -10.97 -3.22 -1.89
C CYS A 38 -10.13 -3.19 -3.17
N ARG A 39 -8.93 -3.78 -3.16
CA ARG A 39 -7.93 -3.71 -4.26
C ARG A 39 -7.49 -2.29 -4.62
N GLY A 40 -7.76 -1.32 -3.75
CA GLY A 40 -7.25 0.04 -3.86
C GLY A 40 -5.73 0.07 -3.85
N SER A 41 -5.14 0.92 -4.68
CA SER A 41 -3.70 1.16 -4.70
C SER A 41 -3.33 2.15 -3.60
N ILE A 42 -2.18 1.93 -2.97
CA ILE A 42 -1.61 2.72 -1.89
C ILE A 42 -0.18 3.05 -2.32
N GLU A 43 0.03 4.27 -2.78
CA GLU A 43 1.31 4.69 -3.37
C GLU A 43 2.35 5.07 -2.30
N ASP A 44 1.91 5.51 -1.12
CA ASP A 44 2.80 5.86 -0.01
C ASP A 44 2.28 5.29 1.32
N VAL A 45 2.67 4.06 1.63
CA VAL A 45 2.29 3.42 2.90
C VAL A 45 2.85 4.14 4.12
N ALA A 46 3.96 4.89 3.98
CA ALA A 46 4.60 5.59 5.09
C ALA A 46 3.78 6.81 5.53
N ASP A 47 3.17 7.53 4.58
CA ASP A 47 2.24 8.63 4.84
C ASP A 47 0.92 8.14 5.46
N HIS A 48 0.56 6.87 5.23
CA HIS A 48 -0.66 6.24 5.75
C HIS A 48 -0.45 5.33 6.97
N LEU A 49 0.70 5.42 7.63
CA LEU A 49 0.98 4.72 8.89
C LEU A 49 0.16 5.33 10.04
N ALA A 50 -0.65 4.51 10.70
CA ALA A 50 -1.44 4.88 11.88
C ALA A 50 -0.78 4.46 13.20
#